data_AF-A0A1E9DHB8-F1
#
_entry.id   AF-A0A1E9DHB8-F1
#
_cell.length_a   1.000
_cell.length_b   1.000
_cell.length_c   1.000
_cell.angle_alpha   90.00
_cell.angle_beta   90.00
_cell.angle_gamma   90.00
#
_symmetry.space_group_name_H-M   'P 1'
#
loop_
_entity.id
_entity.type
_entity.pdbx_description
1 polymer ?
#
loop_
_entity_poly.entity_id
_entity_poly.type
_entity_poly.pdbx_seq_one_letter_code
_entity_poly.pdbx_strand_id
1 'polypeptide(L)' 'MLELACGVRPFLSDKFDITKHKNYKLLEDYDKKNLFDVEEYLKQKGRAKLTPNTRIFRVLYI' A
#
# COMPACT_ATOMS: atom_id res chain seq x y z
N MET A 1 -19.72 -20.50 30.28
CA MET A 1 -21.10 -20.00 30.14
C MET A 1 -21.02 -18.71 29.31
N LEU A 2 -21.14 -18.72 27.99
CA LEU A 2 -22.20 -19.31 27.18
C LEU A 2 -21.61 -19.82 25.85
N GLU A 3 -21.76 -21.11 25.58
CA GLU A 3 -21.65 -21.67 24.24
C GLU A 3 -22.95 -21.37 23.49
N LEU A 4 -22.91 -20.88 22.24
CA LEU A 4 -23.83 -21.21 21.14
C LEU A 4 -23.60 -20.30 19.92
N ALA A 5 -23.00 -20.87 18.87
CA ALA A 5 -23.34 -20.71 17.44
C ALA A 5 -22.08 -20.80 16.53
N CYS A 6 -22.07 -21.84 15.69
CA CYS A 6 -21.18 -22.11 14.55
C CYS A 6 -19.67 -22.26 14.84
N GLY A 7 -19.23 -23.51 14.93
CA GLY A 7 -17.84 -23.91 15.14
C GLY A 7 -16.90 -23.52 14.00
N VAL A 8 -16.30 -22.34 14.12
CA VAL A 8 -14.97 -22.06 13.57
C VAL A 8 -14.07 -21.88 14.77
N ARG A 9 -12.97 -22.64 14.86
CA ARG A 9 -11.91 -22.34 15.83
C ARG A 9 -11.53 -20.87 15.63
N PRO A 10 -11.67 -19.98 16.62
CA PRO A 10 -11.10 -18.65 16.51
C PRO A 10 -9.64 -18.86 16.19
N PHE A 11 -9.17 -18.36 15.04
CA PHE A 11 -7.75 -18.32 14.77
C PHE A 11 -7.16 -17.29 15.75
N LEU A 12 -6.91 -17.72 16.98
CA LEU A 12 -6.11 -16.98 17.92
C LEU A 12 -4.66 -17.18 17.50
N SER A 13 -4.26 -16.51 16.44
CA SER A 13 -2.85 -16.29 16.21
C SER A 13 -2.40 -15.24 17.22
N ASP A 14 -1.26 -15.46 17.87
CA ASP A 14 -0.51 -14.37 18.49
C ASP A 14 -0.08 -13.41 17.37
N LYS A 15 -0.97 -12.49 17.02
CA LYS A 15 -0.70 -11.49 16.00
C LYS A 15 0.47 -10.66 16.50
N PHE A 16 1.49 -10.53 15.65
CA PHE A 16 2.63 -9.69 15.97
C PHE A 16 2.15 -8.25 16.23
N ASP A 17 2.59 -7.71 17.37
CA ASP A 17 2.34 -6.33 17.72
C ASP A 17 3.16 -5.41 16.81
N ILE A 18 2.50 -4.87 15.79
CA ILE A 18 3.11 -4.05 14.75
C ILE A 18 3.78 -2.79 15.31
N THR A 19 3.37 -2.32 16.50
CA THR A 19 3.96 -1.14 17.15
C THR A 19 5.43 -1.37 17.54
N LYS A 20 5.83 -2.63 17.74
CA LYS A 20 7.19 -3.03 18.10
C LYS A 20 8.12 -3.15 16.89
N HIS A 21 7.60 -3.02 15.67
CA HIS A 21 8.41 -3.13 14.47
C HIS A 21 9.29 -1.89 14.26
N LYS A 22 10.54 -2.08 13.83
CA LYS A 22 11.52 -0.99 13.62
C LYS A 22 11.03 0.11 12.68
N ASN A 23 10.16 -0.25 11.73
CA ASN A 23 9.61 0.65 10.71
C ASN A 23 8.20 1.16 11.02
N TYR A 24 7.66 0.88 12.22
CA TYR A 24 6.30 1.34 12.59
C TYR A 24 6.14 2.87 12.44
N LYS A 25 7.22 3.62 12.65
CA LYS A 25 7.31 5.08 12.45
C LYS A 25 6.96 5.59 11.05
N LEU A 26 6.86 4.71 10.05
CA LEU A 26 6.51 5.05 8.67
C LEU A 26 5.01 4.92 8.38
N LEU A 27 4.23 4.38 9.32
CA LEU A 27 2.80 4.21 9.16
C LEU A 27 2.06 5.50 9.52
N GLU A 28 0.87 5.66 8.95
CA GLU A 28 -0.10 6.69 9.33
C GLU A 28 -0.47 6.61 10.81
N ASP A 29 -0.59 5.38 11.35
CA ASP A 29 -0.91 5.13 12.76
C ASP A 29 0.11 5.75 13.74
N TYR A 30 1.34 6.02 13.29
CA TYR A 30 2.37 6.68 14.09
C TYR A 30 2.33 8.21 13.94
N ASP A 31 2.21 8.73 12.72
CA ASP A 31 2.08 10.16 12.42
C ASP A 31 1.20 10.35 11.18
N LYS A 32 0.19 11.24 11.28
CA LYS A 32 -0.72 11.59 10.18
C LYS A 32 0.00 12.15 8.96
N LYS A 33 1.23 12.65 9.11
CA LYS A 33 2.08 13.10 7.99
C LYS A 33 2.49 11.96 7.04
N ASN A 34 2.46 10.72 7.51
CA ASN A 34 2.80 9.54 6.71
C ASN A 34 1.61 9.01 5.88
N LEU A 35 0.49 9.74 5.85
CA LEU A 35 -0.69 9.35 5.10
C LEU A 35 -0.34 9.18 3.61
N PHE A 36 -0.64 8.01 3.07
CA PHE A 36 -0.31 7.66 1.69
C PHE A 36 -1.46 8.06 0.76
N ASP A 37 -1.23 9.04 -0.11
CA ASP A 37 -2.17 9.42 -1.15
C ASP A 37 -2.10 8.44 -2.35
N VAL A 38 -3.08 7.54 -2.38
CA VAL A 38 -3.21 6.54 -3.45
C VAL A 38 -3.55 7.19 -4.80
N GLU A 39 -4.33 8.26 -4.82
CA GLU A 39 -4.74 8.93 -6.05
C GLU A 39 -3.54 9.62 -6.71
N GLU A 40 -2.74 10.33 -5.92
CA GLU A 40 -1.50 10.96 -6.38
C GLU A 40 -0.52 9.91 -6.93
N TYR A 41 -0.35 8.80 -6.22
CA TYR A 41 0.53 7.71 -6.66
C TYR A 41 0.08 7.10 -8.00
N LEU A 42 -1.22 6.88 -8.19
CA LEU A 42 -1.76 6.32 -9.42
C LEU A 42 -1.66 7.29 -10.61
N LYS A 43 -1.82 8.61 -10.39
CA LYS A 43 -1.64 9.64 -11.45
C LYS A 43 -0.26 9.57 -12.11
N GLN A 44 0.76 9.19 -11.36
CA GLN A 44 2.13 9.07 -11.88
C GLN A 44 2.36 7.76 -12.66
N LYS A 45 1.57 6.70 -12.39
CA LYS A 45 1.79 5.36 -12.97
C LYS A 45 1.46 5.26 -14.46
N GLY A 46 0.59 6.13 -14.98
CA GLY A 46 0.25 6.21 -16.40
C GLY A 46 1.17 7.09 -17.25
N ARG A 47 2.15 7.75 -16.63
CA ARG A 47 3.11 8.62 -17.33
C ARG A 47 4.42 7.86 -17.57
N ALA A 48 4.90 7.88 -18.81
CA ALA A 48 6.23 7.38 -19.10
C ALA A 48 7.27 8.21 -18.32
N LYS A 49 8.17 7.54 -17.59
CA LYS A 49 9.34 8.19 -16.98
C LYS A 49 10.35 8.52 -18.07
N LEU A 50 10.17 9.67 -18.71
CA LEU A 50 11.09 10.18 -19.73
C LEU A 50 12.36 10.68 -19.05
N THR A 51 13.49 10.05 -19.37
CA THR A 51 14.83 10.56 -19.03
C THR A 51 15.35 11.43 -20.18
N PRO A 52 16.36 12.31 -19.97
CA PRO A 52 16.88 13.19 -21.03
C PRO A 52 17.36 12.45 -22.29
N ASN A 53 17.76 11.18 -22.15
CA ASN A 53 18.21 10.33 -23.25
C ASN A 53 17.07 9.59 -23.96
N THR A 54 15.81 9.82 -23.57
CA THR A 54 14.66 9.11 -24.12
C THR A 54 14.28 9.69 -25.48
N ARG A 55 14.45 8.91 -26.54
CA ARG A 55 14.07 9.30 -27.91
C ARG A 55 12.61 8.93 -28.16
N ILE A 56 11.76 9.94 -28.36
CA ILE A 56 10.33 9.77 -28.67
C ILE A 56 10.15 9.76 -30.19
N PHE A 57 9.68 8.64 -30.73
CA PHE A 57 9.33 8.53 -32.15
C PHE A 57 7.82 8.64 -32.30
N ARG A 58 7.37 9.62 -33.09
CA ARG A 58 5.96 9.73 -33.49
C ARG A 58 5.77 8.93 -34.77
N VAL A 59 5.05 7.81 -34.66
CA VAL A 59 4.65 7.03 -35.83
C VAL A 59 3.27 7.50 -36.26
N LEU A 60 3.18 8.05 -37.48
CA LEU A 60 1.91 8.30 -38.14
C LEU A 60 1.51 7.00 -38.84
N TYR A 61 0.38 6.44 -38.47
CA TYR A 61 -0.23 5.36 -39.25
C TYR A 61 -0.97 5.99 -40.43
N ILE A 62 -0.63 5.50 -41.63
CA ILE A 62 -1.30 5.81 -42.91
C ILE A 62 -2.51 4.89 -43.03
#